data_AF-A0A8G1J265-F1
#
_entry.id   AF-A0A8G1J265-F1
#
_cell.length_a   1.000
_cell.length_b   1.000
_cell.length_c   1.000
_cell.angle_alpha   90.00
_cell.angle_beta   90.00
_cell.angle_gamma   90.00
#
_symmetry.space_group_name_H-M   'P 1'
#
loop_
_entity.id
_entity.type
_entity.pdbx_description
1 polymer ?
#
loop_
_entity_poly.entity_id
_entity_poly.type
_entity_poly.pdbx_seq_one_letter_code
_entity_poly.pdbx_strand_id
1 'polypeptide(L)'
;MATTERPIEDPGLSAYVDRTLAALRAALQQGRALAEATPEVLSELTDQQNRAEAPGTMGIVLALGLCFDELDTALTPGRTLEVLSQCYEFELVRICPDPIVTRAFEERSERMRDILDCQQALLTSYTGET
;
A
#
# COMPACT_ATOMS: atom_id res chain seq x y z
N MET A 1 13.66 6.79 -21.37
CA MET A 1 13.95 5.77 -20.35
C MET A 1 13.64 6.41 -19.02
N ALA A 2 12.56 6.01 -18.35
CA ALA A 2 12.27 6.49 -17.01
C ALA A 2 13.38 5.98 -16.09
N THR A 3 14.17 6.90 -15.55
CA THR A 3 15.14 6.61 -14.50
C THR A 3 14.35 6.05 -13.31
N THR A 4 14.68 4.83 -12.89
CA THR A 4 14.23 4.27 -11.61
C THR A 4 14.91 5.04 -10.48
N GLU A 5 14.52 6.30 -10.30
CA GLU A 5 14.80 7.03 -9.07
C GLU A 5 14.18 6.23 -7.93
N ARG A 6 14.97 6.01 -6.87
CA ARG A 6 14.45 5.33 -5.67
C ARG A 6 13.24 6.15 -5.20
N PRO A 7 12.07 5.52 -4.99
CA PRO A 7 10.85 6.23 -4.62
C PRO A 7 10.95 7.01 -3.30
N ILE A 8 11.93 6.65 -2.47
CA ILE A 8 12.11 7.14 -1.11
C ILE A 8 13.53 7.70 -1.01
N GLU A 9 13.63 9.01 -0.81
CA GLU A 9 14.91 9.71 -0.63
C GLU A 9 15.34 9.74 0.84
N ASP A 10 14.39 9.68 1.79
CA ASP A 10 14.70 9.60 3.23
C ASP A 10 15.40 8.27 3.56
N PRO A 11 16.67 8.28 4.02
CA PRO A 11 17.41 7.06 4.30
C PRO A 11 16.82 6.21 5.43
N GLY A 12 16.17 6.84 6.41
CA GLY A 12 15.51 6.16 7.52
C GLY A 12 14.27 5.40 7.06
N LEU A 13 13.44 6.04 6.24
CA LEU A 13 12.25 5.42 5.65
C LEU A 13 12.64 4.32 4.66
N SER A 14 13.66 4.53 3.83
CA SER A 14 14.17 3.48 2.94
C SER A 14 14.65 2.26 3.73
N ALA A 15 15.40 2.48 4.82
CA ALA A 15 15.88 1.39 5.67
C ALA A 15 14.74 0.66 6.39
N TYR A 16 13.70 1.38 6.83
CA TYR A 16 12.49 0.80 7.40
C TYR A 16 11.78 -0.10 6.37
N VAL A 17 11.51 0.42 5.17
CA VAL A 17 10.85 -0.34 4.09
C VAL A 17 11.62 -1.61 3.75
N ASP A 18 12.94 -1.54 3.63
CA ASP A 18 13.77 -2.71 3.32
C ASP A 18 13.67 -3.80 4.42
N ARG A 19 13.73 -3.42 5.70
CA ARG A 19 13.57 -4.35 6.83
C ARG A 19 12.19 -4.98 6.84
N THR A 20 11.16 -4.17 6.67
CA THR A 20 9.77 -4.61 6.67
C THR A 20 9.49 -5.58 5.53
N LEU A 21 9.94 -5.28 4.31
CA LEU A 21 9.84 -6.19 3.17
C LEU A 21 10.59 -7.50 3.40
N ALA A 22 11.74 -7.46 4.08
CA ALA A 22 12.48 -8.68 4.43
C ALA A 22 11.68 -9.57 5.41
N ALA A 23 11.04 -8.98 6.43
CA ALA A 23 10.18 -9.69 7.36
C ALA A 23 8.96 -10.33 6.65
N LEU A 24 8.31 -9.58 5.77
CA LEU A 24 7.18 -10.08 4.97
C LEU A 24 7.58 -11.24 4.06
N ARG A 25 8.72 -11.13 3.37
CA ARG A 25 9.25 -12.22 2.54
C ARG A 25 9.56 -13.46 3.37
N ALA A 26 10.14 -13.30 4.55
CA ALA A 26 10.42 -14.42 5.45
C ALA A 26 9.12 -15.10 5.92
N ALA A 27 8.08 -14.33 6.23
CA ALA A 27 6.77 -14.87 6.60
C ALA A 27 6.13 -15.68 5.45
N LEU A 28 6.18 -15.15 4.23
CA LEU A 28 5.69 -15.84 3.03
C LEU A 28 6.44 -17.15 2.77
N GLN A 29 7.76 -17.17 2.96
CA GLN A 29 8.58 -18.40 2.85
C GLN A 29 8.21 -19.46 3.89
N GLN A 30 7.64 -19.05 5.03
CA GLN A 30 7.14 -19.92 6.08
C GLN A 30 5.65 -20.30 5.88
N GLY A 31 5.03 -19.91 4.77
CA GLY A 31 3.63 -20.17 4.47
C GLY A 31 2.65 -19.32 5.28
N ARG A 32 3.11 -18.23 5.89
CA ARG A 32 2.26 -17.28 6.62
C ARG A 32 1.78 -16.18 5.68
N ALA A 33 0.52 -15.78 5.83
CA ALA A 33 -0.05 -14.67 5.07
C ALA A 33 0.37 -13.29 5.61
N LEU A 34 0.74 -13.21 6.90
CA LEU A 34 1.17 -12.01 7.60
C LEU A 34 2.52 -12.25 8.29
N ALA A 35 3.31 -11.19 8.45
CA ALA A 35 4.48 -11.23 9.33
C ALA A 35 4.09 -10.99 10.79
N GLU A 36 4.93 -11.50 11.68
CA GLU A 36 4.76 -11.30 13.13
C GLU A 36 5.09 -9.85 13.49
N ALA A 37 4.15 -9.17 14.13
CA ALA A 37 4.32 -7.80 14.59
C ALA A 37 5.29 -7.79 15.79
N THR A 38 6.48 -7.20 15.62
CA THR A 38 7.37 -6.94 16.76
C THR A 38 7.15 -5.53 17.29
N PRO A 39 7.33 -5.29 18.61
CA PRO A 39 7.19 -3.96 19.19
C PRO A 39 8.05 -2.90 18.50
N GLU A 40 9.23 -3.28 18.00
CA GLU A 40 10.13 -2.40 17.26
C GLU A 40 9.50 -1.94 15.94
N VAL A 41 8.90 -2.87 15.17
CA VAL A 41 8.24 -2.54 13.89
C VAL A 41 7.04 -1.62 14.10
N LEU A 42 6.26 -1.85 15.16
CA LEU A 42 5.08 -1.06 15.49
C LEU A 42 5.43 0.35 15.98
N SER A 43 6.47 0.45 16.82
CA SER A 43 7.00 1.75 17.24
C SER A 43 7.55 2.53 16.04
N GLU A 44 8.30 1.87 15.16
CA GLU A 44 8.85 2.51 13.97
C GLU A 44 7.75 2.87 12.96
N LEU A 45 6.65 2.11 12.86
CA LEU A 45 5.52 2.43 11.98
C LEU A 45 4.94 3.82 12.28
N THR A 46 4.70 4.11 13.56
CA THR A 46 4.17 5.42 13.99
C THR A 46 5.17 6.55 13.67
N ASP A 47 6.45 6.31 13.92
CA ASP A 47 7.50 7.29 13.61
C ASP A 47 7.64 7.54 12.10
N GLN A 48 7.53 6.49 11.28
CA GLN A 48 7.60 6.62 9.82
C GLN A 48 6.35 7.30 9.24
N GLN A 49 5.17 7.06 9.79
CA GLN A 49 3.96 7.81 9.40
C GLN A 49 4.17 9.31 9.60
N ASN A 50 4.72 9.71 10.76
CA ASN A 50 4.99 11.12 11.04
C ASN A 50 6.08 11.74 10.15
N ARG A 51 6.94 10.91 9.53
CA ARG A 51 8.08 11.35 8.70
C ARG A 51 7.83 11.21 7.20
N ALA A 52 6.73 10.59 6.79
CA ALA A 52 6.37 10.34 5.40
C ALA A 52 5.85 11.62 4.71
N GLU A 53 6.74 12.60 4.53
CA GLU A 53 6.42 13.91 3.93
C GLU A 53 6.47 13.88 2.40
N ALA A 54 7.23 12.95 1.81
CA ALA A 54 7.36 12.84 0.37
C ALA A 54 6.07 12.27 -0.27
N PRO A 55 5.65 12.78 -1.43
CA PRO A 55 4.41 12.36 -2.08
C PRO A 55 4.31 10.84 -2.23
N GLY A 56 3.21 10.25 -1.75
CA GLY A 56 2.91 8.82 -1.81
C GLY A 56 3.61 7.96 -0.73
N THR A 57 4.62 8.47 -0.03
CA THR A 57 5.37 7.66 0.94
C THR A 57 4.53 7.21 2.15
N MET A 58 3.51 7.97 2.52
CA MET A 58 2.53 7.57 3.55
C MET A 58 1.80 6.28 3.15
N GLY A 59 1.37 6.16 1.90
CA GLY A 59 0.66 4.97 1.41
C GLY A 59 1.52 3.71 1.50
N ILE A 60 2.84 3.81 1.24
CA ILE A 60 3.77 2.69 1.45
C ILE A 60 3.78 2.28 2.93
N VAL A 61 3.93 3.23 3.84
CA VAL A 61 4.02 2.95 5.28
C VAL A 61 2.75 2.27 5.78
N LEU A 62 1.58 2.75 5.35
CA LEU A 62 0.28 2.16 5.70
C LEU A 62 0.10 0.76 5.12
N ALA A 63 0.39 0.56 3.83
CA ALA A 63 0.30 -0.75 3.18
C ALA A 63 1.19 -1.80 3.86
N LEU A 64 2.41 -1.42 4.26
CA LEU A 64 3.32 -2.30 4.97
C LEU A 64 2.83 -2.64 6.39
N GLY A 65 2.31 -1.67 7.13
CA GLY A 65 1.71 -1.91 8.46
C GLY A 65 0.56 -2.91 8.42
N LEU A 66 -0.27 -2.83 7.37
CA LEU A 66 -1.37 -3.77 7.14
C LEU A 66 -0.92 -5.20 6.81
N CYS A 67 0.37 -5.49 6.72
CA CYS A 67 0.86 -6.85 6.49
C CYS A 67 1.39 -7.55 7.75
N PHE A 68 1.23 -6.95 8.94
CA PHE A 68 1.62 -7.52 10.24
C PHE A 68 0.45 -7.95 11.11
N ASP A 69 0.56 -9.05 11.83
CA ASP A 69 -0.53 -9.65 12.63
C ASP A 69 -0.92 -8.93 13.94
N GLU A 70 -0.71 -7.61 14.04
CA GLU A 70 -0.91 -6.81 15.27
C GLU A 70 -2.35 -6.89 15.84
N LEU A 71 -3.37 -6.84 14.98
CA LEU A 71 -4.79 -6.84 15.36
C LEU A 71 -5.52 -8.12 14.97
N ASP A 72 -5.06 -8.80 13.92
CA ASP A 72 -5.62 -10.04 13.41
C ASP A 72 -4.53 -10.84 12.68
N THR A 73 -4.56 -12.16 12.87
CA THR A 73 -3.65 -13.13 12.23
C THR A 73 -4.10 -13.53 10.82
N ALA A 74 -5.32 -13.15 10.43
CA ALA A 74 -5.84 -13.38 9.09
C ALA A 74 -5.75 -12.12 8.21
N LEU A 75 -5.33 -12.31 6.96
CA LEU A 75 -5.49 -11.29 5.93
C LEU A 75 -6.93 -11.35 5.40
N THR A 76 -7.80 -10.50 5.94
CA THR A 76 -9.19 -10.43 5.50
C THR A 76 -9.32 -9.78 4.10
N PRO A 77 -10.42 -10.02 3.37
CA PRO A 77 -10.66 -9.33 2.10
C PRO A 77 -10.64 -7.80 2.22
N GLY A 78 -11.25 -7.25 3.28
CA GLY A 78 -11.24 -5.79 3.54
C GLY A 78 -9.82 -5.25 3.73
N ARG A 79 -8.99 -5.96 4.49
CA ARG A 79 -7.58 -5.60 4.71
C ARG A 79 -6.74 -5.71 3.43
N THR A 80 -7.06 -6.68 2.58
CA THR A 80 -6.41 -6.83 1.26
C THR A 80 -6.76 -5.66 0.34
N LEU A 81 -8.04 -5.25 0.31
CA LEU A 81 -8.47 -4.08 -0.44
C LEU A 81 -7.78 -2.81 0.06
N GLU A 82 -7.61 -2.67 1.37
CA GLU A 82 -6.92 -1.53 1.97
C GLU A 82 -5.44 -1.49 1.55
N VAL A 83 -4.71 -2.61 1.62
CA VAL A 83 -3.33 -2.71 1.10
C VAL A 83 -3.24 -2.30 -0.37
N LEU A 84 -4.15 -2.81 -1.21
CA LEU A 84 -4.18 -2.50 -2.63
C LEU A 84 -4.50 -1.02 -2.90
N SER A 85 -5.44 -0.44 -2.15
CA SER A 85 -5.80 0.98 -2.24
C SER A 85 -4.61 1.87 -1.88
N GLN A 86 -3.90 1.54 -0.80
CA GLN A 86 -2.72 2.29 -0.38
C GLN A 86 -1.56 2.21 -1.39
N CYS A 87 -1.35 1.03 -1.99
CA CYS A 87 -0.39 0.87 -3.10
C CYS A 87 -0.79 1.68 -4.35
N TYR A 88 -2.08 1.74 -4.64
CA TYR A 88 -2.62 2.53 -5.76
C TYR A 88 -2.45 4.03 -5.52
N GLU A 89 -2.84 4.52 -4.34
CA GLU A 89 -2.68 5.92 -3.93
C GLU A 89 -1.21 6.35 -3.97
N PHE A 90 -0.29 5.49 -3.52
CA PHE A 90 1.15 5.72 -3.64
C PHE A 90 1.58 5.99 -5.09
N GLU A 91 1.24 5.10 -6.02
CA GLU A 91 1.62 5.24 -7.43
C GLU A 91 0.95 6.47 -8.05
N LEU A 92 -0.33 6.68 -7.74
CA LEU A 92 -1.12 7.77 -8.29
C LEU A 92 -0.59 9.14 -7.90
N VAL A 93 -0.25 9.34 -6.63
CA VAL A 93 0.32 10.61 -6.12
C VAL A 93 1.70 10.90 -6.73
N ARG A 94 2.47 9.86 -7.09
CA ARG A 94 3.77 10.03 -7.75
C ARG A 94 3.65 10.43 -9.21
N ILE A 95 2.73 9.81 -9.95
CA ILE A 95 2.55 10.09 -11.38
C ILE A 95 1.69 11.34 -11.63
N CYS A 96 0.87 11.73 -10.65
CA CYS A 96 -0.01 12.88 -10.71
C CYS A 96 0.24 13.81 -9.51
N PRO A 97 1.19 14.75 -9.61
CA PRO A 97 1.51 15.69 -8.53
C PRO A 97 0.41 16.72 -8.26
N ASP A 98 -0.65 16.76 -9.08
CA ASP A 98 -1.79 17.66 -8.89
C ASP A 98 -2.80 17.01 -7.92
N PRO A 99 -3.11 17.62 -6.76
CA PRO A 99 -3.70 16.95 -5.59
C PRO A 99 -5.20 16.61 -5.72
N ILE A 100 -5.76 16.60 -6.93
CA ILE A 100 -7.15 16.23 -7.14
C ILE A 100 -7.24 15.22 -8.28
N VAL A 101 -6.80 14.00 -7.99
CA VAL A 101 -7.28 12.86 -8.76
C VAL A 101 -8.71 12.58 -8.34
N THR A 102 -9.64 13.33 -8.94
CA THR A 102 -11.06 12.94 -8.91
C THR A 102 -11.24 11.69 -9.78
N ARG A 103 -12.26 10.89 -9.49
CA ARG A 103 -12.73 9.85 -10.42
C ARG A 103 -12.87 10.37 -11.86
N ALA A 104 -13.34 11.61 -12.04
CA ALA A 104 -13.45 12.26 -13.34
C ALA A 104 -12.10 12.55 -14.04
N PHE A 105 -11.01 12.66 -13.27
CA PHE A 105 -9.64 12.73 -13.79
C PHE A 105 -9.14 11.33 -14.17
N GLU A 106 -9.38 10.32 -13.33
CA GLU A 106 -9.01 8.92 -13.58
C GLU A 106 -9.67 8.35 -14.83
N GLU A 107 -10.96 8.62 -15.01
CA GLU A 107 -11.76 8.18 -16.16
C GLU A 107 -11.28 8.72 -17.52
N ARG A 108 -10.32 9.67 -17.54
CA ARG A 108 -9.69 10.16 -18.78
C ARG A 108 -8.76 9.13 -19.43
N SER A 109 -8.25 8.18 -18.65
CA SER A 109 -7.39 7.10 -19.16
C SER A 109 -8.19 5.83 -19.39
N GLU A 110 -8.08 5.24 -20.58
CA GLU A 110 -8.72 3.95 -20.92
C GLU A 110 -8.28 2.86 -19.95
N ARG A 111 -6.98 2.73 -19.71
CA ARG A 111 -6.42 1.78 -18.75
C ARG A 111 -7.00 1.95 -17.34
N MET A 112 -7.28 3.18 -16.91
CA MET A 112 -7.75 3.42 -15.55
C MET A 112 -9.24 3.11 -15.40
N ARG A 113 -10.04 3.37 -16.45
CA ARG A 113 -11.43 2.92 -16.51
C ARG A 113 -11.52 1.39 -16.39
N ASP A 114 -10.67 0.67 -17.11
CA ASP A 114 -10.64 -0.80 -17.05
C ASP A 114 -10.30 -1.32 -15.64
N ILE A 115 -9.41 -0.63 -14.91
CA ILE A 115 -9.05 -0.99 -13.53
C ILE A 115 -10.24 -0.75 -12.59
N LEU A 116 -10.87 0.42 -12.67
CA LEU A 116 -12.03 0.78 -11.83
C LEU A 116 -13.21 -0.15 -12.09
N ASP A 117 -13.49 -0.47 -13.36
CA ASP A 117 -14.56 -1.40 -13.74
C ASP A 117 -14.30 -2.81 -13.19
N CYS A 118 -13.05 -3.28 -13.26
CA CYS A 118 -12.65 -4.56 -12.70
C CYS A 118 -12.81 -4.59 -11.16
N GLN A 119 -12.37 -3.54 -10.47
CA GLN A 119 -12.50 -3.41 -9.02
C GLN A 119 -13.98 -3.40 -8.58
N GLN A 120 -14.82 -2.63 -9.29
CA GLN A 120 -16.27 -2.58 -9.04
C GLN A 120 -16.93 -3.95 -9.26
N ALA A 121 -16.59 -4.64 -10.35
CA ALA A 121 -17.13 -5.96 -10.66
C ALA A 121 -16.73 -7.01 -9.60
N LEU A 122 -15.48 -6.96 -9.13
CA LEU A 122 -15.00 -7.82 -8.04
C LEU A 122 -15.77 -7.53 -6.75
N LEU A 123 -15.93 -6.26 -6.36
CA LEU A 123 -16.70 -5.88 -5.17
C LEU A 123 -18.14 -6.40 -5.23
N THR A 124 -18.86 -6.15 -6.32
CA THR A 124 -20.23 -6.66 -6.52
C THR A 124 -20.30 -8.18 -6.44
N SER A 125 -19.29 -8.90 -6.96
CA SER A 125 -19.24 -10.35 -6.88
C SER A 125 -19.02 -10.88 -5.45
N TYR A 126 -18.33 -10.11 -4.60
CA TYR A 126 -18.02 -10.51 -3.23
C TYR A 126 -19.06 -10.05 -2.20
N THR A 127 -19.72 -8.91 -2.41
CA THR A 127 -20.70 -8.34 -1.45
C THR A 127 -22.15 -8.64 -1.83
N GLY A 128 -22.43 -8.94 -3.10
CA GLY A 128 -23.80 -9.15 -3.60
C GLY A 128 -24.64 -7.87 -3.68
N GLU A 129 -24.05 -6.70 -3.44
CA GLU A 129 -24.73 -5.41 -3.55
C GLU A 129 -24.64 -4.87 -4.98
N THR A 130 -25.77 -4.40 -5.50
CA THR A 130 -25.96 -3.84 -6.86
C THR A 130 -26.19 -2.35 -6.80
#